data_AF-A0A150AAD9-F1
#
_entry.id   AF-A0A150AAD9-F1
#
_cell.length_a   1.000
_cell.length_b   1.000
_cell.length_c   1.000
_cell.angle_alpha   90.00
_cell.angle_beta   90.00
_cell.angle_gamma   90.00
#
_symmetry.space_group_name_H-M   'P 1'
#
loop_
_entity.id
_entity.type
_entity.pdbx_description
1 polymer ?
#
loop_
_entity_poly.entity_id
_entity_poly.type
_entity_poly.pdbx_seq_one_letter_code
_entity_poly.pdbx_strand_id
1 'polypeptide(L)'
;MKNIFTILLIFFSVSFANAQLVIVVQAVASTIKAPNQLDNVTFFHNGDSTIVPMTKLKKQKVSEFDSVKVNTLLSAKKVQKVYGEEIQISNVPENALYYEHTKKYRNARMSTMFAVSSWTLVLLNPYFLVVAPLPTTQAIFRDKEVDKAYVMSGKEWRTFKKEYKDYRKSFRGKNMEEDKAPEMYVSK
;
A
#
# COMPACT_ATOMS: atom_id res chain seq x y z
N MET A 1 36.52 -30.31 23.63
CA MET A 1 35.41 -29.45 24.11
C MET A 1 35.49 -27.99 23.65
N LYS A 2 36.66 -27.33 23.67
CA LYS A 2 36.80 -25.93 23.21
C LYS A 2 36.27 -25.69 21.78
N ASN A 3 36.61 -26.56 20.83
CA ASN A 3 36.25 -26.37 19.41
C ASN A 3 34.73 -26.46 19.15
N ILE A 4 33.99 -27.29 19.90
CA ILE A 4 32.53 -27.41 19.77
C ILE A 4 31.85 -26.12 20.25
N PHE A 5 32.37 -25.52 21.32
CA PHE A 5 31.86 -24.27 21.85
C PHE A 5 32.10 -23.09 20.89
N THR A 6 33.27 -23.05 20.24
CA THR A 6 33.59 -22.01 19.24
C THR A 6 32.70 -22.13 18.00
N ILE A 7 32.44 -23.35 17.52
CA ILE A 7 31.56 -23.60 16.37
C ILE A 7 30.12 -23.20 16.69
N LEU A 8 29.61 -23.53 17.87
CA LEU A 8 28.27 -23.10 18.33
C LEU A 8 28.16 -21.57 18.40
N LEU A 9 29.18 -20.90 18.92
CA LEU A 9 29.21 -19.45 19.06
C LEU A 9 29.22 -18.74 17.69
N ILE A 10 29.98 -19.28 16.72
CA ILE A 10 29.97 -18.81 15.34
C ILE A 10 28.59 -19.06 14.71
N PHE A 11 28.01 -20.24 14.87
CA PHE A 11 26.69 -20.57 14.31
C PHE A 11 25.58 -19.66 14.84
N PHE A 12 25.60 -19.35 16.15
CA PHE A 12 24.68 -18.38 16.74
C PHE A 12 24.91 -16.98 16.19
N SER A 13 26.16 -16.51 16.07
CA SER A 13 26.46 -15.18 15.52
C SER A 13 26.00 -14.99 14.07
N VAL A 14 26.17 -16.01 13.23
CA VAL A 14 25.71 -16.01 11.83
C VAL A 14 24.17 -16.02 11.76
N SER A 15 23.52 -16.77 12.65
CA SER A 15 22.05 -16.81 12.72
C SER A 15 21.44 -15.47 13.14
N PHE A 16 22.06 -14.76 14.08
CA PHE A 16 21.62 -13.41 14.50
C PHE A 16 21.81 -12.35 13.40
N ALA A 17 22.92 -12.40 12.66
CA ALA A 17 23.16 -11.48 11.53
C ALA A 17 22.14 -11.69 10.40
N ASN A 18 21.79 -12.94 10.10
CA ASN A 18 20.78 -13.26 9.10
C ASN A 18 19.37 -12.77 9.50
N ALA A 19 19.01 -12.85 10.78
CA ALA A 19 17.72 -12.35 11.27
C ALA A 19 17.57 -10.83 11.11
N GLN A 20 18.63 -10.07 11.36
CA GLN A 20 18.65 -8.61 11.15
C GLN A 20 18.45 -8.26 9.66
N LEU A 21 19.12 -8.99 8.77
CA LEU A 21 19.05 -8.77 7.33
C LEU A 21 17.64 -9.05 6.78
N VAL A 22 16.96 -10.10 7.29
CA VAL A 22 15.57 -10.40 6.92
C VAL A 22 14.62 -9.27 7.34
N ILE A 23 14.76 -8.71 8.54
CA ILE A 23 13.90 -7.61 9.01
C ILE A 23 14.08 -6.37 8.13
N VAL A 24 15.33 -6.02 7.79
CA VAL A 24 15.63 -4.87 6.93
C VAL A 24 15.14 -5.10 5.50
N VAL A 25 15.38 -6.29 4.92
CA VAL A 25 14.93 -6.62 3.56
C VAL A 25 13.40 -6.66 3.46
N GLN A 26 12.70 -7.23 4.45
CA GLN A 26 11.24 -7.21 4.46
C GLN A 26 10.68 -5.79 4.61
N ALA A 27 11.34 -4.94 5.41
CA ALA A 27 10.99 -3.54 5.53
C ALA A 27 11.14 -2.80 4.19
N VAL A 28 12.26 -2.96 3.48
CA VAL A 28 12.50 -2.32 2.18
C VAL A 28 11.58 -2.87 1.09
N ALA A 29 11.49 -4.20 0.92
CA ALA A 29 10.68 -4.81 -0.13
C ALA A 29 9.19 -4.46 0.00
N SER A 30 8.69 -4.27 1.23
CA SER A 30 7.30 -3.85 1.47
C SER A 30 6.96 -2.45 0.96
N THR A 31 7.96 -1.62 0.62
CA THR A 31 7.75 -0.24 0.14
C THR A 31 7.59 -0.15 -1.38
N ILE A 32 8.01 -1.17 -2.14
CA ILE A 32 7.98 -1.13 -3.61
C ILE A 32 6.60 -1.58 -4.09
N LYS A 33 5.75 -0.61 -4.49
CA LYS A 33 4.44 -0.89 -5.11
C LYS A 33 4.51 -0.63 -6.60
N ALA A 34 4.36 -1.67 -7.42
CA ALA A 34 4.22 -1.54 -8.86
C ALA A 34 2.82 -0.97 -9.22
N PRO A 35 2.74 0.01 -10.13
CA PRO A 35 1.48 0.58 -10.59
C PRO A 35 0.68 -0.43 -11.42
N ASN A 36 -0.64 -0.31 -11.39
CA ASN A 36 -1.57 -1.24 -12.00
C ASN A 36 -2.56 -0.52 -12.95
N GLN A 37 -3.24 -1.24 -13.84
CA GLN A 37 -4.20 -0.65 -14.80
C GLN A 37 -5.37 0.09 -14.14
N LEU A 38 -5.76 -0.30 -12.92
CA LEU A 38 -6.76 0.41 -12.12
C LEU A 38 -6.29 1.80 -11.66
N ASP A 39 -4.98 2.05 -11.68
CA ASP A 39 -4.40 3.33 -11.30
C ASP A 39 -4.48 4.36 -12.44
N ASN A 40 -4.95 3.97 -13.64
CA ASN A 40 -5.13 4.89 -14.76
C ASN A 40 -6.11 6.01 -14.39
N VAL A 41 -5.85 7.19 -14.96
CA VAL A 41 -6.60 8.42 -14.74
C VAL A 41 -7.34 8.75 -16.04
N THR A 42 -8.63 9.05 -15.93
CA THR A 42 -9.43 9.48 -17.09
C THR A 42 -9.66 10.98 -17.01
N PHE A 43 -9.21 11.71 -18.02
CA PHE A 43 -9.46 13.14 -18.17
C PHE A 43 -10.65 13.35 -19.10
N PHE A 44 -11.52 14.31 -18.76
CA PHE A 44 -12.63 14.73 -19.60
C PHE A 44 -12.41 16.15 -20.11
N HIS A 45 -12.65 16.37 -21.39
CA HIS A 45 -12.60 17.68 -22.01
C HIS A 45 -13.64 17.77 -23.13
N ASN A 46 -14.58 18.71 -23.04
CA ASN A 46 -15.54 19.01 -24.12
C ASN A 46 -16.29 17.78 -24.69
N GLY A 47 -16.56 16.77 -23.87
CA GLY A 47 -17.25 15.53 -24.27
C GLY A 47 -16.33 14.37 -24.68
N ASP A 48 -15.04 14.64 -24.90
CA ASP A 48 -14.03 13.60 -25.15
C ASP A 48 -13.40 13.11 -23.84
N SER A 49 -13.04 11.83 -23.81
CA SER A 49 -12.35 11.22 -22.66
C SER A 49 -10.99 10.68 -23.08
N THR A 50 -9.95 11.01 -22.31
CA THR A 50 -8.59 10.50 -22.54
C THR A 50 -8.10 9.73 -21.31
N ILE A 51 -7.67 8.48 -21.54
CA ILE A 51 -7.19 7.60 -20.47
C ILE A 51 -5.66 7.68 -20.44
N VAL A 52 -5.11 8.19 -19.34
CA VAL A 52 -3.67 8.34 -19.15
C VAL A 52 -3.19 7.39 -18.06
N PRO A 53 -2.17 6.55 -18.34
CA PRO A 53 -1.54 5.74 -17.31
C PRO A 53 -0.92 6.62 -16.22
N MET A 54 -1.11 6.26 -14.96
CA MET A 54 -0.56 7.01 -13.82
C MET A 54 0.94 7.25 -13.95
N THR A 55 1.70 6.31 -14.53
CA THR A 55 3.15 6.42 -14.74
C THR A 55 3.55 7.54 -15.71
N LYS A 56 2.67 7.89 -16.66
CA LYS A 56 2.90 8.91 -17.68
C LYS A 56 2.32 10.28 -17.34
N LEU A 57 1.68 10.42 -16.17
CA LEU A 57 1.15 11.69 -15.68
C LEU A 57 2.29 12.71 -15.53
N LYS A 58 2.27 13.77 -16.35
CA LYS A 58 3.18 14.92 -16.31
C LYS A 58 2.34 16.19 -16.23
N LYS A 59 2.89 17.27 -15.67
CA LYS A 59 2.21 18.57 -15.59
C LYS A 59 2.05 19.13 -17.01
N GLN A 60 0.90 18.85 -17.63
CA GLN A 60 0.46 19.50 -18.87
C GLN A 60 -0.31 20.77 -18.51
N LYS A 61 -0.53 21.68 -19.48
CA LYS A 61 -1.28 22.91 -19.23
C LYS A 61 -2.71 22.55 -18.83
N VAL A 62 -3.15 23.07 -17.69
CA VAL A 62 -4.48 22.80 -17.09
C VAL A 62 -5.64 23.26 -17.97
N SER A 63 -5.37 24.13 -18.96
CA SER A 63 -6.34 24.63 -19.93
C SER A 63 -6.97 23.59 -20.86
N GLU A 64 -6.57 22.32 -20.76
CA GLU A 64 -7.01 21.23 -21.66
C GLU A 64 -8.02 20.27 -21.02
N PHE A 65 -8.38 20.42 -19.73
CA PHE A 65 -9.21 19.42 -19.04
C PHE A 65 -10.22 20.05 -18.07
N ASP A 66 -11.48 19.59 -18.15
CA ASP A 66 -12.58 20.12 -17.33
C ASP A 66 -12.72 19.34 -16.00
N SER A 67 -12.53 18.01 -16.05
CA SER A 67 -12.61 17.16 -14.86
C SER A 67 -11.76 15.90 -14.99
N VAL A 68 -11.42 15.31 -13.84
CA VAL A 68 -10.58 14.10 -13.78
C VAL A 68 -11.27 13.02 -12.96
N LYS A 69 -11.51 11.86 -13.58
CA LYS A 69 -12.00 10.67 -12.90
C LYS A 69 -10.85 9.78 -12.43
N VAL A 70 -10.91 9.41 -11.15
CA VAL A 70 -9.93 8.57 -10.47
C VAL A 70 -10.61 7.37 -9.81
N ASN A 71 -10.03 6.19 -9.99
CA ASN A 71 -10.57 4.94 -9.45
C ASN A 71 -9.84 4.46 -8.18
N THR A 72 -8.70 5.08 -7.82
CA THR A 72 -7.92 4.73 -6.63
C THR A 72 -7.45 5.98 -5.88
N LEU A 73 -7.18 5.84 -4.58
CA LEU A 73 -6.63 6.94 -3.78
C LEU A 73 -5.20 7.29 -4.21
N LEU A 74 -4.42 6.31 -4.69
CA LEU A 74 -3.09 6.60 -5.25
C LEU A 74 -3.16 7.53 -6.45
N SER A 75 -4.08 7.27 -7.38
CA SER A 75 -4.31 8.13 -8.55
C SER A 75 -4.75 9.52 -8.12
N ALA A 76 -5.69 9.62 -7.17
CA ALA A 76 -6.15 10.89 -6.61
C ALA A 76 -4.99 11.71 -6.00
N LYS A 77 -4.18 11.09 -5.13
CA LYS A 77 -3.01 11.74 -4.52
C LYS A 77 -1.98 12.20 -5.54
N LYS A 78 -1.77 11.41 -6.61
CA LYS A 78 -0.82 11.77 -7.66
C LYS A 78 -1.33 12.94 -8.51
N VAL A 79 -2.62 12.93 -8.89
CA VAL A 79 -3.26 14.02 -9.61
C VAL A 79 -3.17 15.31 -8.78
N GLN A 80 -3.53 15.25 -7.50
CA GLN A 80 -3.41 16.39 -6.58
C GLN A 80 -1.96 16.90 -6.47
N LYS A 81 -0.96 16.01 -6.46
CA LYS A 81 0.45 16.40 -6.43
C LYS A 81 0.91 17.11 -7.71
N VAL A 82 0.36 16.76 -8.86
CA VAL A 82 0.78 17.29 -10.17
C VAL A 82 0.03 18.58 -10.53
N TYR A 83 -1.28 18.61 -10.28
CA TYR A 83 -2.18 19.67 -10.73
C TYR A 83 -2.72 20.54 -9.59
N GLY A 84 -2.46 20.18 -8.32
CA GLY A 84 -2.92 20.96 -7.18
C GLY A 84 -4.45 20.95 -7.04
N GLU A 85 -4.99 22.09 -6.62
CA GLU A 85 -6.43 22.35 -6.46
C GLU A 85 -7.08 22.90 -7.74
N GLU A 86 -6.32 23.04 -8.82
CA GLU A 86 -6.75 23.69 -10.07
C GLU A 86 -7.75 22.84 -10.88
N ILE A 87 -7.92 21.55 -10.54
CA ILE A 87 -8.77 20.60 -11.28
C ILE A 87 -9.77 19.92 -10.35
N GLN A 88 -11.02 19.81 -10.80
CA GLN A 88 -12.04 19.03 -10.10
C GLN A 88 -11.76 17.52 -10.25
N ILE A 89 -11.37 16.90 -9.14
CA ILE A 89 -11.15 15.45 -9.04
C ILE A 89 -12.47 14.78 -8.62
N SER A 90 -12.91 13.77 -9.36
CA SER A 90 -14.08 12.98 -8.98
C SER A 90 -13.88 12.31 -7.62
N ASN A 91 -14.94 12.18 -6.82
CA ASN A 91 -14.89 11.40 -5.59
C ASN A 91 -14.44 9.96 -5.86
N VAL A 92 -13.45 9.49 -5.10
CA VAL A 92 -12.94 8.13 -5.18
C VAL A 92 -14.04 7.16 -4.74
N PRO A 93 -14.29 6.06 -5.48
CA PRO A 93 -15.34 5.12 -5.11
C PRO A 93 -15.08 4.52 -3.72
N GLU A 94 -16.14 4.36 -2.91
CA GLU A 94 -16.04 3.92 -1.51
C GLU A 94 -15.35 2.55 -1.38
N ASN A 95 -15.61 1.65 -2.32
CA ASN A 95 -14.95 0.33 -2.38
C ASN A 95 -13.42 0.42 -2.53
N ALA A 96 -12.92 1.44 -3.24
CA ALA A 96 -11.48 1.68 -3.32
C ALA A 96 -10.91 2.23 -2.01
N LEU A 97 -11.70 3.03 -1.27
CA LEU A 97 -11.35 3.49 0.08
C LEU A 97 -11.22 2.29 1.04
N TYR A 98 -12.24 1.43 1.12
CA TYR A 98 -12.21 0.22 1.94
C TYR A 98 -11.02 -0.68 1.59
N TYR A 99 -10.75 -0.87 0.28
CA TYR A 99 -9.63 -1.68 -0.16
C TYR A 99 -8.28 -1.13 0.32
N GLU A 100 -8.03 0.16 0.08
CA GLU A 100 -6.76 0.77 0.41
C GLU A 100 -6.54 0.89 1.91
N HIS A 101 -7.54 1.37 2.66
CA HIS A 101 -7.42 1.56 4.10
C HIS A 101 -7.31 0.23 4.85
N THR A 102 -8.08 -0.80 4.46
CA THR A 102 -7.94 -2.14 5.04
C THR A 102 -6.56 -2.75 4.72
N LYS A 103 -6.05 -2.56 3.50
CA LYS A 103 -4.70 -3.03 3.15
C LYS A 103 -3.62 -2.30 3.93
N LYS A 104 -3.69 -0.97 4.05
CA LYS A 104 -2.76 -0.16 4.85
C LYS A 104 -2.81 -0.55 6.31
N TYR A 105 -4.00 -0.73 6.88
CA TYR A 105 -4.19 -1.17 8.26
C TYR A 105 -3.51 -2.51 8.55
N ARG A 106 -3.66 -3.49 7.64
CA ARG A 106 -2.98 -4.79 7.79
C ARG A 106 -1.46 -4.65 7.70
N ASN A 107 -0.95 -3.81 6.80
CA ASN A 107 0.48 -3.54 6.70
C ASN A 107 1.03 -2.79 7.92
N ALA A 108 0.25 -1.84 8.48
CA ALA A 108 0.56 -1.15 9.72
C ALA A 108 0.65 -2.16 10.86
N ARG A 109 -0.34 -3.05 11.00
CA ARG A 109 -0.33 -4.12 12.01
C ARG A 109 0.86 -5.07 11.90
N MET A 110 1.25 -5.45 10.67
CA MET A 110 2.48 -6.23 10.46
C MET A 110 3.72 -5.45 10.89
N SER A 111 3.78 -4.15 10.61
CA SER A 111 4.89 -3.28 11.02
C SER A 111 4.95 -3.14 12.54
N THR A 112 3.80 -2.98 13.21
CA THR A 112 3.70 -2.98 14.67
C THR A 112 4.17 -4.31 15.26
N MET A 113 3.81 -5.44 14.66
CA MET A 113 4.32 -6.75 15.08
C MET A 113 5.84 -6.80 14.97
N PHE A 114 6.44 -6.34 13.87
CA PHE A 114 7.90 -6.27 13.74
C PHE A 114 8.55 -5.32 14.76
N ALA A 115 7.91 -4.19 15.08
CA ALA A 115 8.39 -3.28 16.10
C ALA A 115 8.41 -3.95 17.48
N VAL A 116 7.30 -4.58 17.88
CA VAL A 116 7.21 -5.34 19.13
C VAL A 116 8.25 -6.46 19.17
N SER A 117 8.34 -7.27 18.10
CA SER A 117 9.34 -8.33 18.01
C SER A 117 10.77 -7.79 18.15
N SER A 118 11.09 -6.66 17.52
CA SER A 118 12.42 -6.05 17.61
C SER A 118 12.74 -5.60 19.03
N TRP A 119 11.78 -5.00 19.74
CA TRP A 119 11.94 -4.64 21.15
C TRP A 119 12.02 -5.86 22.08
N THR A 120 11.30 -6.94 21.79
CA THR A 120 11.45 -8.18 22.56
C THR A 120 12.83 -8.83 22.35
N LEU A 121 13.41 -8.70 21.15
CA LEU A 121 14.76 -9.20 20.86
C LEU A 121 15.85 -8.41 21.57
N VAL A 122 15.60 -7.15 21.96
CA VAL A 122 16.53 -6.37 22.81
C VAL A 122 16.81 -7.08 24.13
N LEU A 123 15.79 -7.72 24.71
CA LEU A 123 15.94 -8.47 25.97
C LEU A 123 16.87 -9.68 25.83
N LEU A 124 16.94 -10.26 24.62
CA LEU A 124 17.80 -11.40 24.30
C LEU A 124 19.20 -10.94 23.85
N ASN A 125 19.29 -9.80 23.17
CA ASN A 125 20.54 -9.25 22.70
C ASN A 125 20.48 -7.71 22.60
N PRO A 126 21.30 -6.98 23.38
CA PRO A 126 21.26 -5.52 23.44
C PRO A 126 21.64 -4.83 22.12
N TYR A 127 22.30 -5.51 21.18
CA TYR A 127 22.59 -4.95 19.84
C TYR A 127 21.33 -4.59 19.06
N PHE A 128 20.17 -5.19 19.37
CA PHE A 128 18.90 -4.82 18.74
C PHE A 128 18.42 -3.42 19.11
N LEU A 129 18.98 -2.76 20.12
CA LEU A 129 18.67 -1.35 20.44
C LEU A 129 18.96 -0.40 19.28
N VAL A 130 19.97 -0.71 18.47
CA VAL A 130 20.33 0.10 17.29
C VAL A 130 19.29 -0.06 16.18
N VAL A 131 18.69 -1.25 16.05
CA VAL A 131 17.80 -1.59 14.92
C VAL A 131 16.33 -1.40 15.25
N ALA A 132 15.91 -1.62 16.51
CA ALA A 132 14.51 -1.56 16.95
C ALA A 132 13.76 -0.23 16.68
N PRO A 133 14.41 0.95 16.66
CA PRO A 133 13.74 2.20 16.30
C PRO A 133 13.23 2.22 14.84
N LEU A 134 13.88 1.53 13.91
CA LEU A 134 13.50 1.51 12.48
C LEU A 134 12.09 0.92 12.25
N PRO A 135 11.75 -0.31 12.68
CA PRO A 135 10.40 -0.84 12.52
C PRO A 135 9.38 -0.06 13.35
N THR A 136 9.79 0.56 14.46
CA THR A 136 8.91 1.38 15.30
C THR A 136 8.47 2.65 14.57
N THR A 137 9.41 3.40 14.00
CA THR A 137 9.09 4.60 13.19
C THR A 137 8.22 4.22 11.98
N GLN A 138 8.55 3.13 11.28
CA GLN A 138 7.72 2.64 10.16
C GLN A 138 6.29 2.28 10.60
N ALA A 139 6.11 1.66 11.76
CA ALA A 139 4.78 1.35 12.28
C ALA A 139 3.96 2.61 12.57
N ILE A 140 4.58 3.62 13.21
CA ILE A 140 3.91 4.89 13.53
C ILE A 140 3.48 5.63 12.26
N PHE A 141 4.38 5.78 11.28
CA PHE A 141 4.03 6.45 10.04
C PHE A 141 2.93 5.72 9.27
N ARG A 142 2.99 4.38 9.21
CA ARG A 142 1.98 3.58 8.52
C ARG A 142 0.62 3.62 9.19
N ASP A 143 0.56 3.65 10.52
CA ASP A 143 -0.73 3.72 11.24
C ASP A 143 -1.41 5.09 11.07
N LYS A 144 -0.64 6.18 11.05
CA LYS A 144 -1.17 7.54 10.82
C LYS A 144 -1.84 7.72 9.45
N GLU A 145 -1.44 6.95 8.44
CA GLU A 145 -2.02 7.01 7.09
C GLU A 145 -3.33 6.23 6.93
N VAL A 146 -3.78 5.54 7.99
CA VAL A 146 -4.98 4.69 7.96
C VAL A 146 -6.17 5.45 8.54
N ASP A 147 -7.15 5.72 7.69
CA ASP A 147 -8.50 6.00 8.15
C ASP A 147 -9.17 4.72 8.64
N LYS A 148 -9.50 4.69 9.94
CA LYS A 148 -10.10 3.54 10.63
C LYS A 148 -11.58 3.38 10.33
N ALA A 149 -12.25 4.42 9.80
CA ALA A 149 -13.65 4.35 9.39
C ALA A 149 -13.86 3.38 8.22
N TYR A 150 -12.85 3.21 7.35
CA TYR A 150 -12.90 2.36 6.17
C TYR A 150 -12.15 1.03 6.35
N VAL A 151 -11.99 0.55 7.58
CA VAL A 151 -11.31 -0.72 7.87
C VAL A 151 -12.32 -1.85 8.04
N MET A 152 -12.21 -2.86 7.18
CA MET A 152 -13.06 -4.05 7.22
C MET A 152 -12.55 -5.10 8.20
N SER A 153 -13.45 -5.97 8.67
CA SER A 153 -13.08 -7.12 9.48
C SER A 153 -12.25 -8.15 8.69
N GLY A 154 -11.57 -9.04 9.39
CA GLY A 154 -10.72 -10.06 8.75
C GLY A 154 -11.47 -11.09 7.91
N LYS A 155 -12.79 -11.27 8.13
CA LYS A 155 -13.67 -12.13 7.33
C LYS A 155 -14.15 -11.39 6.08
N GLU A 156 -14.70 -10.19 6.26
CA GLU A 156 -15.10 -9.28 5.18
C GLU A 156 -13.95 -8.98 4.21
N TRP A 157 -12.74 -8.75 4.72
CA TRP A 157 -11.58 -8.53 3.86
C TRP A 157 -11.29 -9.72 2.93
N ARG A 158 -11.53 -10.95 3.38
CA ARG A 158 -11.27 -12.15 2.57
C ARG A 158 -12.32 -12.31 1.47
N THR A 159 -13.58 -12.02 1.75
CA THR A 159 -14.66 -12.03 0.74
C THR A 159 -14.45 -10.91 -0.26
N PHE A 160 -14.29 -9.67 0.23
CA PHE A 160 -14.01 -8.49 -0.57
C PHE A 160 -12.78 -8.67 -1.46
N LYS A 161 -11.68 -9.22 -0.94
CA LYS A 161 -10.46 -9.43 -1.74
C LYS A 161 -10.66 -10.44 -2.87
N LYS A 162 -11.53 -11.44 -2.70
CA LYS A 162 -11.87 -12.39 -3.77
C LYS A 162 -12.69 -11.68 -4.86
N GLU A 163 -13.78 -11.03 -4.47
CA GLU A 163 -14.64 -10.24 -5.36
C GLU A 163 -13.85 -9.16 -6.11
N TYR A 164 -13.01 -8.39 -5.39
CA TYR A 164 -12.15 -7.37 -5.97
C TYR A 164 -11.10 -7.95 -6.93
N LYS A 165 -10.60 -9.16 -6.67
CA LYS A 165 -9.66 -9.84 -7.59
C LYS A 165 -10.37 -10.25 -8.88
N ASP A 166 -11.62 -10.71 -8.78
CA ASP A 166 -12.40 -11.10 -9.94
C ASP A 166 -12.88 -9.88 -10.74
N TYR A 167 -13.30 -8.81 -10.06
CA TYR A 167 -13.48 -7.49 -10.65
C TYR A 167 -12.21 -7.03 -11.38
N ARG A 168 -11.03 -7.08 -10.74
CA ARG A 168 -9.78 -6.68 -11.42
C ARG A 168 -9.45 -7.53 -12.65
N LYS A 169 -9.80 -8.82 -12.67
CA LYS A 169 -9.61 -9.68 -13.84
C LYS A 169 -10.51 -9.27 -15.00
N SER A 170 -11.73 -8.78 -14.74
CA SER A 170 -12.64 -8.35 -15.81
C SER A 170 -12.12 -7.14 -16.60
N PHE A 171 -11.29 -6.29 -15.99
CA PHE A 171 -10.60 -5.18 -16.69
C PHE A 171 -9.37 -5.62 -17.49
N ARG A 172 -8.91 -6.87 -17.32
CA ARG A 172 -7.72 -7.37 -18.01
C ARG A 172 -8.12 -7.85 -19.42
N GLY A 173 -8.34 -6.90 -20.33
CA GLY A 173 -8.63 -7.18 -21.75
C GLY A 173 -9.82 -6.45 -22.39
N LYS A 174 -10.50 -5.54 -21.68
CA LYS A 174 -11.55 -4.68 -22.26
C LYS A 174 -11.12 -3.21 -22.25
N ASN A 175 -11.38 -2.50 -23.35
CA ASN A 175 -11.31 -1.04 -23.39
C ASN A 175 -12.39 -0.50 -22.45
N MET A 176 -12.00 0.37 -21.52
CA MET A 176 -12.88 0.91 -20.47
C MET A 176 -13.84 1.95 -21.07
N GLU A 177 -14.91 1.49 -21.72
CA GLU A 177 -16.08 2.33 -21.97
C GLU A 177 -17.12 2.04 -20.87
N GLU A 178 -17.27 3.02 -19.98
CA GLU A 178 -18.33 3.14 -18.97
C GLU A 178 -18.63 1.91 -18.09
N ASP A 179 -17.76 1.61 -17.12
CA ASP A 179 -18.15 0.70 -16.03
C ASP A 179 -18.28 1.44 -14.70
N LYS A 180 -19.52 1.47 -14.19
CA LYS A 180 -19.80 1.75 -12.77
C LYS A 180 -19.09 0.67 -11.96
N ALA A 181 -18.30 1.07 -10.96
CA ALA A 181 -17.75 0.10 -10.01
C ALA A 181 -18.93 -0.72 -9.43
N PRO A 182 -18.85 -2.06 -9.38
CA PRO A 182 -19.90 -2.87 -8.81
C PRO A 182 -20.10 -2.41 -7.36
N GLU A 183 -21.37 -2.29 -6.96
CA GLU A 183 -21.75 -2.16 -5.56
C GLU A 183 -21.37 -3.47 -4.85
N MET A 184 -20.09 -3.59 -4.49
CA MET A 184 -19.62 -4.65 -3.61
C MET A 184 -20.24 -4.37 -2.25
N TYR A 185 -21.15 -5.24 -1.83
CA TYR A 185 -21.83 -5.14 -0.54
C TYR A 185 -20.81 -5.21 0.59
N VAL A 186 -20.52 -4.04 1.18
CA VAL A 186 -19.84 -3.98 2.48
C VAL A 186 -20.94 -4.15 3.53
N SER A 187 -21.14 -5.37 4.03
CA SER A 187 -22.05 -5.58 5.16
C SER A 187 -21.43 -4.90 6.39
N LYS A 188 -22.09 -3.85 6.89
CA LYS A 188 -21.78 -3.28 8.21
C LYS A 188 -22.35 -4.15 9.33
#